data_AF-A0AAP6CZP3-F1
#
_entry.id   AF-A0AAP6CZP3-F1
#
_cell.length_a   1.000
_cell.length_b   1.000
_cell.length_c   1.000
_cell.angle_alpha   90.00
_cell.angle_beta   90.00
_cell.angle_gamma   90.00
#
_symmetry.space_group_name_H-M   'P 1'
#
loop_
_entity.id
_entity.type
_entity.pdbx_description
1 polymer ?
#
loop_
_entity_poly.entity_id
_entity_poly.type
_entity_poly.pdbx_seq_one_letter_code
_entity_poly.pdbx_strand_id
1 'polypeptide(L)'
;MSLARNATASQSPTQTNGYERHQPDQTLLYQLVEQHYPAFKASLEAQGQHLPRYIQQEFNDLLQCGRLEYGFMRVRCEDCHHERLVAFSCKRRGFCPSCGARRMAESAALLIDEVFPKEPIRQWVLSFPFQLR
;
A
#
# COMPACT_ATOMS: atom_id res chain seq x y z
N MET A 1 -43.97 30.23 -0.51
CA MET A 1 -43.33 30.72 -1.75
C MET A 1 -41.83 30.64 -1.56
N SER A 2 -41.20 29.73 -2.29
CA SER A 2 -39.77 29.39 -2.26
C SER A 2 -38.93 30.51 -2.87
N LEU A 3 -37.81 30.87 -2.24
CA LEU A 3 -36.72 31.62 -2.88
C LEU A 3 -35.44 30.81 -2.70
N ALA A 4 -35.13 30.03 -3.73
CA ALA A 4 -33.91 29.25 -3.83
C ALA A 4 -32.70 30.18 -3.99
N ARG A 5 -31.69 29.98 -3.14
CA ARG A 5 -30.37 30.61 -3.25
C ARG A 5 -29.57 29.84 -4.30
N ASN A 6 -29.35 30.44 -5.46
CA ASN A 6 -28.43 29.90 -6.47
C ASN A 6 -26.99 30.18 -6.03
N ALA A 7 -26.34 29.19 -5.43
CA ALA A 7 -24.89 29.15 -5.29
C ALA A 7 -24.30 28.69 -6.63
N THR A 8 -23.76 29.61 -7.42
CA THR A 8 -22.93 29.31 -8.58
C THR A 8 -21.63 28.67 -8.09
N ALA A 9 -21.54 27.35 -8.22
CA ALA A 9 -20.31 26.61 -7.98
C ALA A 9 -19.24 27.07 -8.98
N SER A 10 -18.20 27.73 -8.47
CA SER A 10 -17.00 28.06 -9.23
C SER A 10 -16.33 26.75 -9.65
N GLN A 11 -16.33 26.47 -10.96
CA GLN A 11 -15.67 25.30 -11.53
C GLN A 11 -14.15 25.52 -11.49
N SER A 12 -13.49 24.81 -10.58
CA SER A 12 -12.03 24.66 -10.59
C SER A 12 -11.60 23.83 -11.79
N PRO A 13 -10.46 24.13 -12.45
CA PRO A 13 -10.00 23.34 -13.58
C PRO A 13 -9.65 21.93 -13.11
N THR A 14 -10.30 20.93 -13.71
CA THR A 14 -10.09 19.50 -13.49
C THR A 14 -8.67 19.14 -13.96
N GLN A 15 -7.69 19.22 -13.07
CA GLN A 15 -6.44 18.49 -13.25
C GLN A 15 -6.79 17.01 -13.12
N THR A 16 -6.95 16.32 -14.24
CA THR A 16 -6.94 14.86 -14.27
C THR A 16 -5.52 14.41 -13.99
N ASN A 17 -5.13 14.36 -12.72
CA ASN A 17 -3.99 13.55 -12.32
C ASN A 17 -4.41 12.09 -12.53
N GLY A 18 -4.17 11.58 -13.74
CA GLY A 18 -4.52 10.23 -14.12
C GLY A 18 -3.90 9.25 -13.14
N TYR A 19 -4.64 8.20 -12.76
CA TYR A 19 -4.08 7.15 -11.92
C TYR A 19 -2.90 6.49 -12.67
N GLU A 20 -1.70 6.66 -12.14
CA GLU A 20 -0.53 5.94 -12.58
C GLU A 20 -0.36 4.68 -11.73
N ARG A 21 -0.19 3.53 -12.41
CA ARG A 21 0.01 2.27 -11.70
C ARG A 21 1.39 2.28 -11.05
N HIS A 22 1.43 1.97 -9.76
CA HIS A 22 2.69 1.72 -9.06
C HIS A 22 3.54 0.65 -9.77
N GLN A 23 4.85 0.91 -9.91
CA GLN A 23 5.85 0.01 -10.48
C GLN A 23 6.92 -0.30 -9.42
N PRO A 24 6.73 -1.37 -8.62
CA PRO A 24 7.60 -1.69 -7.49
C PRO A 24 9.07 -1.91 -7.90
N ASP A 25 9.29 -2.49 -9.09
CA ASP A 25 10.59 -2.80 -9.68
C ASP A 25 11.46 -1.57 -9.96
N GLN A 26 10.85 -0.40 -10.04
CA GLN A 26 11.54 0.88 -10.21
C GLN A 26 11.89 1.55 -8.88
N THR A 27 11.46 0.99 -7.75
CA THR A 27 11.80 1.54 -6.44
C THR A 27 13.19 1.09 -5.99
N LEU A 28 13.92 1.98 -5.33
CA LEU A 28 15.28 1.69 -4.83
C LEU A 28 15.31 0.48 -3.89
N LEU A 29 14.33 0.36 -2.98
CA LEU A 29 14.27 -0.77 -2.04
C LEU A 29 14.14 -2.10 -2.79
N TYR A 30 13.25 -2.17 -3.78
CA TYR A 30 13.07 -3.37 -4.56
C TYR A 30 14.38 -3.77 -5.25
N GLN A 31 15.03 -2.82 -5.93
CA GLN A 31 16.27 -3.07 -6.69
C GLN A 31 17.39 -3.58 -5.78
N LEU A 32 17.55 -2.97 -4.60
CA LEU A 32 18.54 -3.42 -3.62
C LEU A 32 18.25 -4.84 -3.13
N VAL A 33 16.99 -5.16 -2.84
CA VAL A 33 16.60 -6.48 -2.38
C VAL A 33 16.80 -7.52 -3.48
N GLU A 34 16.32 -7.25 -4.69
CA GLU A 34 16.46 -8.13 -5.85
C GLU A 34 17.94 -8.44 -6.13
N GLN A 35 18.79 -7.41 -6.10
CA GLN A 35 20.21 -7.54 -6.39
C GLN A 35 20.98 -8.29 -5.29
N HIS A 36 20.72 -7.99 -4.02
CA HIS A 36 21.59 -8.43 -2.92
C HIS A 36 21.07 -9.61 -2.11
N TYR A 37 19.76 -9.85 -2.08
CA TYR A 37 19.16 -10.92 -1.28
C TYR A 37 19.69 -12.33 -1.65
N PRO A 38 19.86 -12.71 -2.92
CA PRO A 38 20.40 -14.02 -3.27
C PRO A 38 21.83 -14.24 -2.75
N ALA A 39 22.70 -13.23 -2.91
CA ALA A 39 24.09 -13.29 -2.45
C ALA A 39 24.18 -13.34 -0.92
N PHE A 40 23.34 -12.55 -0.23
CA PHE A 40 23.23 -12.60 1.22
C PHE A 40 22.82 -13.98 1.73
N LYS A 41 21.80 -14.59 1.11
CA LYS A 41 21.33 -15.93 1.48
C LYS A 41 22.43 -16.98 1.27
N ALA A 42 23.14 -16.94 0.14
CA ALA A 42 24.26 -17.85 -0.14
C ALA A 42 25.41 -17.70 0.87
N SER A 43 25.71 -16.47 1.31
CA SER A 43 26.74 -16.22 2.33
C SER A 43 26.40 -16.85 3.68
N LEU A 44 25.13 -16.81 4.10
CA LEU A 44 24.67 -17.49 5.31
C LEU A 44 24.77 -19.00 5.19
N GLU A 45 24.31 -19.55 4.06
CA GLU A 45 24.35 -20.99 3.78
C GLU A 45 25.79 -21.53 3.82
N ALA A 46 26.76 -20.77 3.29
CA ALA A 46 28.19 -21.10 3.34
C ALA A 46 28.76 -21.15 4.77
N GLN A 47 28.14 -20.44 5.72
CA GLN A 47 28.51 -20.44 7.14
C GLN A 47 27.71 -21.48 7.95
N GLY A 48 26.91 -22.33 7.28
CA GLY A 48 26.04 -23.30 7.93
C GLY A 48 24.83 -22.66 8.64
N GLN A 49 24.49 -21.41 8.30
CA GLN A 49 23.35 -20.68 8.84
C GLN A 49 22.22 -20.55 7.80
N HIS A 50 20.99 -20.38 8.28
CA HIS A 50 19.85 -20.14 7.41
C HIS A 50 18.91 -19.08 7.99
N LEU A 51 18.31 -18.28 7.13
CA LEU A 51 17.21 -17.42 7.53
C LEU A 51 15.99 -18.28 7.90
N PRO A 52 15.26 -17.94 8.98
CA PRO A 52 13.97 -18.56 9.24
C PRO A 52 13.05 -18.47 8.03
N ARG A 53 12.26 -19.52 7.79
CA ARG A 53 11.37 -19.62 6.61
C ARG A 53 10.47 -18.40 6.44
N TYR A 54 9.93 -17.86 7.54
CA TYR A 54 9.03 -16.70 7.47
C TYR A 54 9.75 -15.46 6.95
N ILE A 55 11.02 -15.24 7.30
CA ILE A 55 11.82 -14.12 6.76
C ILE A 55 12.05 -14.29 5.26
N GLN A 56 12.39 -15.52 4.82
CA GLN A 56 12.58 -15.77 3.39
C GLN A 56 11.31 -15.53 2.59
N GLN A 57 10.15 -15.90 3.16
CA GLN A 57 8.85 -15.61 2.57
C GLN A 57 8.58 -14.10 2.49
N GLU A 58 8.93 -13.31 3.50
CA GLU A 58 8.74 -11.85 3.43
C GLU A 58 9.53 -11.20 2.29
N PHE A 59 10.78 -11.63 2.05
CA PHE A 59 11.58 -11.14 0.93
C PHE A 59 11.02 -11.58 -0.43
N ASN A 60 10.63 -12.84 -0.57
CA ASN A 60 10.04 -13.35 -1.80
C ASN A 60 8.71 -12.65 -2.11
N ASP A 61 7.86 -12.49 -1.10
CA ASP A 61 6.56 -11.84 -1.23
C ASP A 61 6.71 -10.34 -1.56
N LEU A 62 7.75 -9.67 -1.05
CA LEU A 62 8.09 -8.30 -1.46
C LEU A 62 8.41 -8.24 -2.95
N LEU A 63 9.29 -9.13 -3.44
CA LEU A 63 9.71 -9.16 -4.85
C LEU A 63 8.57 -9.49 -5.81
N GLN A 64 7.51 -10.15 -5.32
CA GLN A 64 6.31 -10.42 -6.11
C GLN A 64 5.23 -9.33 -6.00
N CYS A 65 5.21 -8.59 -4.89
CA CYS A 65 4.13 -7.65 -4.58
C CYS A 65 4.02 -6.55 -5.65
N GLY A 66 2.81 -6.35 -6.20
CA GLY A 66 2.53 -5.24 -7.12
C GLY A 66 2.98 -5.46 -8.56
N ARG A 67 3.50 -6.63 -8.91
CA ARG A 67 3.89 -7.02 -10.27
C ARG A 67 2.76 -7.81 -10.93
N LEU A 68 2.41 -7.47 -12.18
CA LEU A 68 1.30 -8.13 -12.88
C LEU A 68 1.58 -9.61 -13.20
N GLU A 69 2.84 -9.99 -13.42
CA GLU A 69 3.23 -11.37 -13.72
C GLU A 69 2.90 -12.36 -12.58
N TYR A 70 2.76 -11.88 -11.35
CA TYR A 70 2.35 -12.68 -10.19
C TYR A 70 0.85 -12.57 -9.87
N GLY A 71 0.06 -11.98 -10.77
CA GLY A 71 -1.39 -11.94 -10.71
C GLY A 71 -1.97 -10.53 -10.54
N PHE A 72 -3.18 -10.37 -11.07
CA PHE A 72 -3.89 -9.10 -11.07
C PHE A 72 -5.41 -9.28 -11.18
N MET A 73 -6.13 -8.24 -10.80
CA MET A 73 -7.57 -8.09 -11.06
C MET A 73 -7.77 -7.05 -12.17
N ARG A 74 -8.67 -7.35 -13.11
CA ARG A 74 -9.13 -6.38 -14.10
C ARG A 74 -10.40 -5.73 -13.58
N VAL A 75 -10.35 -4.42 -13.37
CA VAL A 75 -11.51 -3.61 -12.98
C VAL A 75 -11.98 -2.82 -14.20
N ARG A 76 -13.28 -2.84 -14.45
CA ARG A 76 -13.92 -2.10 -15.54
C ARG A 76 -15.02 -1.24 -14.95
N CYS A 77 -15.06 0.04 -15.32
CA CYS A 77 -16.20 0.91 -15.00
C CYS A 77 -17.41 0.51 -15.86
N GLU A 78 -18.58 0.36 -15.26
CA GLU A 78 -19.80 -0.02 -15.99
C GLU A 78 -20.30 1.12 -16.88
N ASP A 79 -20.12 2.38 -16.47
CA ASP A 79 -20.63 3.55 -17.21
C ASP A 79 -19.72 3.94 -18.39
N CYS A 80 -18.42 4.12 -18.15
CA CYS A 80 -17.48 4.61 -19.17
C CYS A 80 -16.62 3.50 -19.80
N HIS A 81 -16.76 2.27 -19.33
CA HIS A 81 -16.02 1.10 -19.81
C HIS A 81 -14.49 1.18 -19.73
N HIS A 82 -13.94 2.21 -19.08
CA HIS A 82 -12.51 2.28 -18.83
C HIS A 82 -12.06 1.11 -17.96
N GLU A 83 -10.93 0.51 -18.32
CA GLU A 83 -10.38 -0.66 -17.66
C GLU A 83 -9.04 -0.36 -17.02
N ARG A 84 -8.77 -0.98 -15.87
CA ARG A 84 -7.47 -0.93 -15.20
C ARG A 84 -7.09 -2.31 -14.69
N LEU A 85 -5.79 -2.58 -14.69
CA LEU A 85 -5.21 -3.76 -14.04
C LEU A 85 -4.69 -3.37 -12.67
N VAL A 86 -5.14 -4.09 -11.65
CA VAL A 86 -4.71 -3.91 -10.26
C VAL A 86 -3.91 -5.15 -9.87
N ALA A 87 -2.61 -4.99 -9.71
CA ALA A 87 -1.73 -6.07 -9.28
C ALA A 87 -2.08 -6.54 -7.87
N PHE A 88 -1.83 -7.81 -7.57
CA PHE A 88 -2.01 -8.32 -6.22
C PHE A 88 -0.96 -7.78 -5.26
N SER A 89 -1.38 -7.58 -4.01
CA SER A 89 -0.55 -7.13 -2.91
C SER A 89 -0.13 -8.32 -2.05
N CYS A 90 1.07 -8.33 -1.48
CA CYS A 90 1.50 -9.39 -0.57
C CYS A 90 0.75 -9.40 0.78
N LYS A 91 0.06 -8.30 1.14
CA LYS A 91 -0.73 -8.14 2.38
C LYS A 91 0.08 -8.27 3.68
N ARG A 92 1.41 -8.37 3.61
CA ARG A 92 2.31 -8.48 4.77
C ARG A 92 2.28 -7.22 5.64
N ARG A 93 2.72 -7.35 6.90
CA ARG A 93 2.71 -6.27 7.89
C ARG A 93 4.09 -5.66 8.16
N GLY A 94 5.14 -6.20 7.55
CA GLY A 94 6.52 -5.79 7.80
C GLY A 94 7.10 -4.98 6.65
N PHE A 95 8.04 -5.60 5.94
CA PHE A 95 9.04 -4.94 5.12
C PHE A 95 8.53 -4.27 3.83
N CYS A 96 7.34 -4.64 3.34
CA CYS A 96 6.79 -4.12 2.09
C CYS A 96 6.19 -2.70 2.26
N PRO A 97 6.82 -1.64 1.70
CA PRO A 97 6.35 -0.27 1.91
C PRO A 97 4.98 -0.03 1.27
N SER A 98 4.70 -0.62 0.11
CA SER A 98 3.42 -0.42 -0.59
C SER A 98 2.24 -0.99 0.20
N CYS A 99 2.39 -2.17 0.80
CA CYS A 99 1.37 -2.75 1.67
C CYS A 99 1.28 -2.04 3.02
N GLY A 100 2.42 -1.62 3.58
CA GLY A 100 2.47 -0.82 4.80
C GLY A 100 1.72 0.50 4.63
N ALA A 101 2.05 1.26 3.58
CA ALA A 101 1.42 2.52 3.24
C ALA A 101 -0.09 2.37 2.98
N ARG A 102 -0.51 1.35 2.24
CA ARG A 102 -1.95 1.08 2.03
C ARG A 102 -2.66 0.84 3.36
N ARG A 103 -2.10 -0.02 4.23
CA ARG A 103 -2.70 -0.29 5.55
C ARG A 103 -2.72 0.95 6.43
N MET A 104 -1.69 1.78 6.38
CA MET A 104 -1.66 3.07 7.10
C MET A 104 -2.79 3.99 6.63
N ALA A 105 -2.98 4.12 5.31
CA ALA A 105 -4.06 4.93 4.75
C ALA A 105 -5.45 4.39 5.11
N GLU A 106 -5.66 3.07 4.98
CA GLU A 106 -6.91 2.40 5.39
C GLU A 106 -7.20 2.61 6.88
N SER A 107 -6.16 2.48 7.74
CA SER A 107 -6.32 2.68 9.18
C SER A 107 -6.63 4.15 9.52
N ALA A 108 -5.99 5.08 8.83
CA ALA A 108 -6.26 6.51 9.00
C ALA A 108 -7.71 6.86 8.63
N ALA A 109 -8.22 6.32 7.51
CA ALA A 109 -9.62 6.51 7.12
C ALA A 109 -10.57 5.97 8.18
N LEU A 110 -10.38 4.72 8.63
CA LEU A 110 -11.19 4.14 9.70
C LEU A 110 -11.17 4.99 10.98
N LEU A 111 -10.00 5.48 11.38
CA LEU A 111 -9.86 6.30 12.57
C LEU A 111 -10.65 7.61 12.45
N ILE A 112 -10.56 8.29 11.31
CA ILE A 112 -11.23 9.57 11.07
C ILE A 112 -12.75 9.39 10.94
N ASP A 113 -13.18 8.35 10.22
CA ASP A 113 -14.58 8.20 9.82
C ASP A 113 -15.42 7.58 10.95
N GLU A 114 -14.85 6.64 11.71
CA GLU A 114 -15.63 5.76 12.60
C GLU A 114 -15.19 5.79 14.07
N VAL A 115 -13.95 6.20 14.38
CA VAL A 115 -13.40 6.08 15.74
C VAL A 115 -13.27 7.43 16.44
N PHE A 116 -12.77 8.43 15.74
CA PHE A 116 -12.54 9.75 16.31
C PHE A 116 -13.82 10.57 16.35
N PRO A 117 -14.03 11.34 17.43
CA PRO A 117 -15.16 12.24 17.51
C PRO A 117 -14.88 13.49 16.64
N LYS A 118 -15.92 14.25 16.30
CA LYS A 118 -15.86 15.35 15.31
C LYS A 118 -15.29 16.65 15.90
N GLU A 119 -14.22 16.55 16.67
CA GLU A 119 -13.49 17.68 17.24
C GLU A 119 -12.02 17.67 16.76
N PRO A 120 -11.34 18.83 16.76
CA PRO A 120 -9.93 18.90 16.38
C PRO A 120 -9.03 18.09 17.31
N ILE A 121 -8.34 17.08 16.76
CA ILE A 121 -7.35 16.26 17.49
C ILE A 121 -5.94 16.77 17.16
N ARG A 122 -5.17 17.13 18.20
CA ARG A 122 -3.75 17.55 18.04
C ARG A 122 -2.75 16.41 18.17
N GLN A 123 -3.04 15.41 19.00
CA GLN A 123 -2.17 14.27 19.26
C GLN A 123 -3.03 13.05 19.59
N TRP A 124 -2.64 11.91 19.03
CA TRP A 124 -3.22 10.62 19.36
C TRP A 124 -2.09 9.59 19.50
N VAL A 125 -2.19 8.72 20.50
CA VAL A 125 -1.18 7.68 20.78
C VAL A 125 -1.90 6.36 20.98
N LEU A 126 -1.49 5.35 20.22
CA LEU A 126 -1.89 3.96 20.42
C LEU A 126 -0.76 3.20 21.07
N SER A 127 -0.96 2.77 22.32
CA SER A 127 -0.01 1.92 23.04
C SER A 127 -0.50 0.48 23.09
N PHE A 128 0.37 -0.47 22.74
CA PHE A 128 0.10 -1.89 22.88
C PHE A 128 0.72 -2.45 24.17
N PRO A 129 0.05 -3.39 24.86
CA PRO A 129 0.65 -4.13 25.97
C PRO A 129 1.87 -4.91 25.48
N PHE A 130 2.82 -5.19 26.37
CA PHE A 130 4.12 -5.80 26.00
C PHE A 130 3.98 -7.10 25.20
N GLN A 131 2.92 -7.86 25.46
CA GLN A 131 2.60 -9.12 24.79
C GLN A 131 2.13 -8.96 23.34
N LEU A 132 1.70 -7.75 22.95
CA LEU A 132 1.17 -7.42 21.62
C LEU A 132 2.11 -6.50 20.81
N ARG A 133 3.26 -6.12 21.38
CA ARG A 133 4.34 -5.46 20.66
C ARG A 133 5.21 -6.51 19.99
#